data_AF-A0A6H0IXZ0-F1
#
_entry.id   AF-A0A6H0IXZ0-F1
#
_cell.length_a   1.000
_cell.length_b   1.000
_cell.length_c   1.000
_cell.angle_alpha   90.00
_cell.angle_beta   90.00
_cell.angle_gamma   90.00
#
_symmetry.space_group_name_H-M   'P 1'
#
loop_
_entity.id
_entity.type
_entity.pdbx_description
1 polymer ?
#
loop_
_entity_poly.entity_id
_entity_poly.type
_entity_poly.pdbx_seq_one_letter_code
_entity_poly.pdbx_strand_id
1 'polypeptide(L)'
;MIRQRTLKNVIRATGVGLHTGEKVFLTLLPAPADSGIVFRRTDMDASWEISAHPENVGDTLLSTCLVRDGVRVATVEHLLSALAGLGIDNVIVELSNAEVPIMDGSAGPFVFLIQSAGIQEQEAPKRFVRIRKPVVVEDDDKWVCFEPFDGFKVDFTIEFNHPVFDSGTQHASVDFSATSFVKEISRARTFGFMRDIETLQANRLALGGSLDNAIVVDDYRILNEDGLRYRDEFVKHKILDAIGDLYQLGHSVIGQFKGYKSGHHMNNLLLRALLADQSAWEMVTFEGEEPAPVSFDQPLAVPATS
;
A
#
# COMPACT_ATOMS: atom_id res chain seq x y z
N MET A 1 -2.70 23.62 -12.02
CA MET A 1 -1.93 23.23 -10.81
C MET A 1 -2.51 21.94 -10.28
N ILE A 2 -1.67 20.93 -10.05
CA ILE A 2 -2.14 19.69 -9.41
C ILE A 2 -2.34 19.97 -7.92
N ARG A 3 -3.56 19.70 -7.42
CA ARG A 3 -3.99 20.02 -6.05
C ARG A 3 -3.90 18.81 -5.13
N GLN A 4 -3.67 19.06 -3.84
CA GLN A 4 -3.78 18.03 -2.82
C GLN A 4 -5.20 17.49 -2.75
N ARG A 5 -5.33 16.23 -2.35
CA ARG A 5 -6.62 15.54 -2.22
C ARG A 5 -6.84 15.04 -0.80
N THR A 6 -8.08 15.16 -0.35
CA THR A 6 -8.62 14.51 0.84
C THR A 6 -9.95 13.82 0.51
N LEU A 7 -10.57 13.20 1.50
CA LEU A 7 -11.91 12.62 1.35
C LEU A 7 -12.97 13.72 1.32
N LYS A 8 -14.02 13.52 0.52
CA LYS A 8 -15.18 14.44 0.52
C LYS A 8 -16.14 14.15 1.68
N ASN A 9 -16.28 12.88 2.05
CA ASN A 9 -17.13 12.44 3.15
C ASN A 9 -16.37 11.47 4.06
N VAL A 10 -16.82 11.35 5.30
CA VAL A 10 -16.35 10.31 6.22
C VAL A 10 -16.85 8.95 5.75
N ILE A 11 -15.99 7.93 5.79
CA ILE A 11 -16.41 6.54 5.54
C ILE A 11 -16.04 5.62 6.70
N ARG A 12 -16.82 4.56 6.85
CA ARG A 12 -16.64 3.56 7.91
C ARG A 12 -16.67 2.17 7.30
N ALA A 13 -15.81 1.31 7.81
CA ALA A 13 -15.78 -0.10 7.49
C ALA A 13 -15.58 -0.91 8.76
N THR A 14 -15.94 -2.19 8.69
CA THR A 14 -15.70 -3.14 9.76
C THR A 14 -15.14 -4.39 9.14
N GLY A 15 -14.11 -4.93 9.77
CA GLY A 15 -13.48 -6.18 9.34
C GLY A 15 -12.74 -6.82 10.49
N VAL A 16 -11.85 -7.74 10.14
CA VAL A 16 -10.97 -8.43 11.07
C VAL A 16 -9.52 -8.14 10.69
N GLY A 17 -8.63 -8.03 11.67
CA GLY A 17 -7.18 -8.01 11.40
C GLY A 17 -6.71 -9.38 10.89
N LEU A 18 -5.80 -9.39 9.92
CA LEU A 18 -5.25 -10.64 9.37
C LEU A 18 -4.50 -11.42 10.44
N HIS A 19 -3.61 -10.74 11.15
CA HIS A 19 -2.72 -11.40 12.08
C HIS A 19 -3.35 -11.58 13.46
N THR A 20 -4.03 -10.55 13.96
CA THR A 20 -4.65 -10.55 15.27
C THR A 20 -5.95 -11.36 15.31
N GLY A 21 -6.69 -11.45 14.21
CA GLY A 21 -8.06 -12.00 14.18
C GLY A 21 -9.09 -11.13 14.92
N GLU A 22 -8.67 -9.96 15.41
CA GLU A 22 -9.51 -9.06 16.18
C GLU A 22 -10.45 -8.29 15.26
N LYS A 23 -11.68 -8.08 15.71
CA LYS A 23 -12.62 -7.19 15.02
C LYS A 23 -12.14 -5.74 15.14
N VAL A 24 -12.10 -5.04 14.02
CA VAL A 24 -11.70 -3.63 13.96
C VAL A 24 -12.73 -2.78 13.21
N PHE A 25 -13.03 -1.63 13.79
CA PHE A 25 -13.78 -0.56 13.15
C PHE A 25 -12.80 0.45 12.58
N LEU A 26 -12.83 0.61 11.26
CA LEU A 26 -12.05 1.59 10.51
C LEU A 26 -12.94 2.79 10.20
N THR A 27 -12.47 4.00 10.49
CA THR A 27 -13.08 5.25 10.01
C THR A 27 -12.03 6.08 9.28
N LEU A 28 -12.32 6.50 8.04
CA LEU A 28 -11.47 7.44 7.31
C LEU A 28 -12.14 8.81 7.31
N LEU A 29 -11.42 9.83 7.77
CA LEU A 29 -11.92 11.20 7.86
C LEU A 29 -11.15 12.13 6.91
N PRO A 30 -11.83 13.13 6.31
CA PRO A 30 -11.14 14.24 5.65
C PRO A 30 -10.15 14.91 6.63
N ALA A 31 -9.04 15.39 6.09
CA ALA A 31 -8.01 16.06 6.88
C ALA A 31 -7.56 17.37 6.19
N PRO A 32 -7.10 18.39 6.95
CA PRO A 32 -6.61 19.64 6.38
C PRO A 32 -5.43 19.43 5.42
N ALA A 33 -5.16 20.42 4.56
CA ALA A 33 -4.00 20.39 3.68
C ALA A 33 -2.71 20.24 4.50
N ASP A 34 -1.73 19.56 3.93
CA ASP A 34 -0.42 19.28 4.53
C ASP A 34 -0.43 18.46 5.83
N SER A 35 -1.55 17.85 6.20
CA SER A 35 -1.63 16.95 7.36
C SER A 35 -1.04 15.55 7.09
N GLY A 36 -1.02 15.12 5.83
CA GLY A 36 -0.56 13.80 5.44
C GLY A 36 -1.53 12.68 5.84
N ILE A 37 -1.00 11.45 5.88
CA ILE A 37 -1.75 10.26 6.32
C ILE A 37 -1.44 10.01 7.79
N VAL A 38 -2.44 10.13 8.65
CA VAL A 38 -2.29 10.01 10.11
C VAL A 38 -3.17 8.89 10.63
N PHE A 39 -2.59 7.93 11.33
CA PHE A 39 -3.31 6.87 12.02
C PHE A 39 -3.60 7.27 13.48
N ARG A 40 -4.82 6.97 13.94
CA ARG A 40 -5.29 7.24 15.31
C ARG A 40 -5.91 5.97 15.90
N ARG A 41 -5.49 5.61 17.11
CA ARG A 41 -6.06 4.47 17.87
C ARG A 41 -7.15 4.99 18.78
N THR A 42 -8.41 4.68 18.47
CA THR A 42 -9.58 5.19 19.21
C THR A 42 -9.96 4.36 20.43
N ASP A 43 -9.36 3.18 20.58
CA ASP A 43 -9.42 2.35 21.76
C ASP A 43 -8.38 2.74 22.84
N MET A 44 -7.62 3.80 22.57
CA MET A 44 -6.62 4.38 23.47
C MET A 44 -7.00 5.82 23.83
N ASP A 45 -6.13 6.51 24.58
CA ASP A 45 -6.30 7.94 24.84
C ASP A 45 -6.49 8.72 23.53
N ALA A 46 -7.48 9.60 23.51
CA ALA A 46 -8.00 10.23 22.28
C ALA A 46 -6.96 11.07 21.50
N SER A 47 -5.80 11.35 22.09
CA SER A 47 -4.71 12.11 21.48
C SER A 47 -3.62 11.25 20.84
N TRP A 48 -3.67 9.91 20.94
CA TRP A 48 -2.61 9.08 20.37
C TRP A 48 -2.74 8.99 18.85
N GLU A 49 -1.69 9.46 18.15
CA GLU A 49 -1.61 9.48 16.70
C GLU A 49 -0.20 9.13 16.21
N ILE A 50 -0.12 8.57 15.01
CA ILE A 50 1.14 8.30 14.33
C ILE A 50 1.01 8.58 12.83
N SER A 51 1.95 9.34 12.27
CA SER A 51 2.00 9.60 10.83
C SER A 51 2.57 8.39 10.09
N ALA A 52 2.03 8.12 8.89
CA ALA A 52 2.67 7.26 7.90
C ALA A 52 4.01 7.91 7.50
N HIS A 53 5.12 7.37 8.00
CA HIS A 53 6.47 7.90 7.75
C HIS A 53 7.49 6.77 7.85
N PRO A 54 8.58 6.74 7.06
CA PRO A 54 9.51 5.61 7.04
C PRO A 54 10.21 5.39 8.39
N GLU A 55 10.43 6.47 9.16
CA GLU A 55 11.02 6.40 10.51
C GLU A 55 10.08 5.82 11.56
N ASN A 56 8.76 5.93 11.34
CA ASN A 56 7.75 5.37 12.23
C ASN A 56 7.49 3.88 11.95
N VAL A 57 8.05 3.31 10.88
CA VAL A 57 7.99 1.86 10.62
C VAL A 57 8.91 1.15 11.61
N GLY A 58 8.33 0.26 12.42
CA GLY A 58 9.05 -0.49 13.45
C GLY A 58 9.22 -1.97 13.09
N ASP A 59 8.11 -2.70 12.99
CA ASP A 59 8.09 -4.12 12.64
C ASP A 59 7.70 -4.28 11.16
N THR A 60 8.38 -5.18 10.47
CA THR A 60 8.17 -5.50 9.04
C THR A 60 7.95 -7.00 8.81
N LEU A 61 7.77 -7.78 9.88
CA LEU A 61 7.48 -9.21 9.77
C LEU A 61 6.04 -9.42 9.29
N LEU A 62 5.90 -9.97 8.09
CA LEU A 62 4.64 -10.31 7.40
C LEU A 62 3.71 -9.14 7.03
N SER A 63 3.94 -7.93 7.54
CA SER A 63 3.21 -6.70 7.22
C SER A 63 4.08 -5.48 7.50
N THR A 64 3.65 -4.29 7.11
CA THR A 64 4.25 -3.03 7.55
C THR A 64 3.54 -2.53 8.81
N CYS A 65 4.31 -2.30 9.87
CA CYS A 65 3.80 -1.86 11.16
C CYS A 65 4.41 -0.53 11.59
N LEU A 66 3.54 0.44 11.84
CA LEU A 66 3.88 1.73 12.43
C LEU A 66 3.97 1.58 13.96
N VAL A 67 5.01 2.12 14.59
CA VAL A 67 5.26 2.01 16.04
C VAL A 67 5.69 3.36 16.62
N ARG A 68 5.01 3.79 17.70
CA ARG A 68 5.37 4.96 18.50
C ARG A 68 5.07 4.68 19.96
N ASP A 69 6.02 4.98 20.84
CA ASP A 69 5.86 4.85 22.30
C ASP A 69 5.40 3.43 22.73
N GLY A 70 5.85 2.40 22.01
CA GLY A 70 5.48 0.99 22.23
C GLY A 70 4.08 0.60 21.72
N VAL A 71 3.32 1.55 21.17
CA VAL A 71 2.00 1.33 20.57
C VAL A 71 2.16 1.11 19.07
N ARG A 72 1.38 0.16 18.53
CA ARG A 72 1.47 -0.25 17.14
C ARG A 72 0.19 -0.04 16.33
N VAL A 73 0.36 0.19 15.03
CA VAL A 73 -0.66 0.07 13.99
C VAL A 73 -0.10 -0.80 12.87
N ALA A 74 -0.65 -2.00 12.72
CA ALA A 74 -0.15 -3.03 11.81
C ALA A 74 -0.96 -3.12 10.51
N THR A 75 -0.36 -3.73 9.49
CA THR A 75 -0.98 -4.08 8.20
C THR A 75 -1.47 -2.84 7.43
N VAL A 76 -0.66 -1.78 7.44
CA VAL A 76 -1.05 -0.48 6.82
C VAL A 76 -0.92 -0.47 5.31
N GLU A 77 -0.14 -1.37 4.73
CA GLU A 77 0.32 -1.39 3.35
C GLU A 77 -0.81 -1.43 2.32
N HIS A 78 -1.87 -2.23 2.50
CA HIS A 78 -2.95 -2.33 1.51
C HIS A 78 -3.81 -1.08 1.48
N LEU A 79 -4.08 -0.49 2.65
CA LEU A 79 -4.80 0.78 2.76
C LEU A 79 -3.96 1.92 2.17
N LEU A 80 -2.66 2.00 2.52
CA LEU A 80 -1.75 2.99 1.96
C LEU A 80 -1.62 2.83 0.43
N SER A 81 -1.64 1.61 -0.09
CA SER A 81 -1.61 1.34 -1.53
C SER A 81 -2.88 1.89 -2.22
N ALA A 82 -4.05 1.71 -1.62
CA ALA A 82 -5.30 2.30 -2.12
C ALA A 82 -5.27 3.83 -2.10
N LEU A 83 -4.77 4.44 -1.02
CA LEU A 83 -4.61 5.89 -0.88
C LEU A 83 -3.64 6.45 -1.93
N ALA A 84 -2.50 5.78 -2.14
CA ALA A 84 -1.51 6.12 -3.15
C ALA A 84 -2.10 6.07 -4.57
N GLY A 85 -2.77 4.97 -4.91
CA GLY A 85 -3.37 4.76 -6.24
C GLY A 85 -4.47 5.75 -6.59
N LEU A 86 -5.20 6.26 -5.57
CA LEU A 86 -6.22 7.31 -5.74
C LEU A 86 -5.67 8.73 -5.54
N GLY A 87 -4.41 8.85 -5.13
CA GLY A 87 -3.71 10.11 -4.93
C GLY A 87 -4.18 10.92 -3.72
N ILE A 88 -4.68 10.27 -2.66
CA ILE A 88 -5.12 10.92 -1.42
C ILE A 88 -3.92 11.38 -0.60
N ASP A 89 -3.75 12.69 -0.43
CA ASP A 89 -2.64 13.30 0.32
C ASP A 89 -2.93 13.40 1.82
N ASN A 90 -4.18 13.70 2.17
CA ASN A 90 -4.54 14.06 3.54
C ASN A 90 -5.73 13.22 4.02
N VAL A 91 -5.53 12.42 5.08
CA VAL A 91 -6.59 11.62 5.69
C VAL A 91 -6.23 11.26 7.12
N ILE A 92 -7.24 11.26 8.00
CA ILE A 92 -7.11 10.66 9.33
C ILE A 92 -7.72 9.25 9.28
N VAL A 93 -6.94 8.26 9.67
CA VAL A 93 -7.29 6.84 9.71
C VAL A 93 -7.51 6.43 11.17
N GLU A 94 -8.77 6.36 11.59
CA GLU A 94 -9.14 5.90 12.91
C GLU A 94 -9.36 4.38 12.94
N LEU A 95 -8.73 3.72 13.91
CA LEU A 95 -8.84 2.29 14.15
C LEU A 95 -9.23 2.03 15.61
N SER A 96 -10.22 1.17 15.81
CA SER A 96 -10.61 0.72 17.16
C SER A 96 -9.73 -0.40 17.71
N ASN A 97 -8.65 -0.78 17.02
CA ASN A 97 -7.71 -1.83 17.42
C ASN A 97 -6.37 -1.65 16.69
N ALA A 98 -5.40 -2.50 16.99
CA ALA A 98 -4.00 -2.36 16.58
C ALA A 98 -3.66 -2.72 15.13
N GLU A 99 -4.64 -3.15 14.33
CA GLU A 99 -4.42 -3.66 12.98
C GLU A 99 -5.51 -3.15 12.03
N VAL A 100 -5.13 -2.72 10.83
CA VAL A 100 -6.07 -2.38 9.76
C VAL A 100 -6.84 -3.64 9.34
N PRO A 101 -8.16 -3.58 9.05
CA PRO A 101 -8.90 -4.77 8.63
C PRO A 101 -8.36 -5.31 7.31
N ILE A 102 -8.18 -6.63 7.20
CA ILE A 102 -7.63 -7.26 5.99
C ILE A 102 -8.59 -7.24 4.79
N MET A 103 -9.88 -7.04 5.05
CA MET A 103 -10.94 -7.07 4.04
C MET A 103 -10.92 -8.38 3.25
N ASP A 104 -10.67 -8.34 1.93
CA ASP A 104 -10.56 -9.51 1.06
C ASP A 104 -9.10 -9.88 0.73
N GLY A 105 -8.14 -9.30 1.45
CA GLY A 105 -6.70 -9.47 1.22
C GLY A 105 -6.11 -8.56 0.14
N SER A 106 -6.91 -7.67 -0.44
CA SER A 106 -6.46 -6.73 -1.48
C SER A 106 -6.79 -5.28 -1.12
N ALA A 107 -6.36 -4.33 -1.95
CA ALA A 107 -6.70 -2.92 -1.84
C ALA A 107 -8.10 -2.58 -2.40
N GLY A 108 -8.73 -3.51 -3.14
CA GLY A 108 -9.98 -3.29 -3.87
C GLY A 108 -11.13 -2.78 -2.99
N PRO A 109 -11.40 -3.40 -1.82
CA PRO A 109 -12.41 -2.90 -0.89
C PRO A 109 -12.15 -1.47 -0.41
N PHE A 110 -10.89 -1.10 -0.13
CA PHE A 110 -10.53 0.26 0.25
C PHE A 110 -10.71 1.25 -0.89
N VAL A 111 -10.31 0.88 -2.11
CA VAL A 111 -10.55 1.68 -3.32
C VAL A 111 -12.04 1.97 -3.49
N PHE A 112 -12.88 0.94 -3.39
CA PHE A 112 -14.33 1.10 -3.51
C PHE A 112 -14.89 2.06 -2.45
N LEU A 113 -14.47 1.90 -1.19
CA LEU A 113 -14.86 2.79 -0.09
C LEU A 113 -14.45 4.24 -0.38
N ILE A 114 -13.17 4.49 -0.68
CA ILE A 114 -12.66 5.85 -0.92
C ILE A 114 -13.36 6.51 -2.11
N GLN A 115 -13.57 5.78 -3.22
CA GLN A 115 -14.31 6.30 -4.36
C GLN A 115 -15.78 6.61 -4.02
N SER A 116 -16.42 5.76 -3.22
CA SER A 116 -17.80 5.98 -2.75
C SER A 116 -17.93 7.18 -1.81
N ALA A 117 -16.91 7.44 -0.98
CA ALA A 117 -16.82 8.63 -0.15
C ALA A 117 -16.66 9.91 -0.98
N GLY A 118 -16.05 9.78 -2.16
CA GLY A 118 -15.69 10.88 -3.03
C GLY A 118 -14.37 11.53 -2.61
N ILE A 119 -13.71 12.17 -3.58
CA ILE A 119 -12.44 12.87 -3.39
C ILE A 119 -12.69 14.38 -3.47
N GLN A 120 -12.07 15.12 -2.55
CA GLN A 120 -12.12 16.58 -2.49
C GLN A 120 -10.72 17.15 -2.73
N GLU A 121 -10.57 17.98 -3.74
CA GLU A 121 -9.35 18.76 -3.93
C GLU A 121 -9.28 19.91 -2.93
N GLN A 122 -8.06 20.22 -2.48
CA GLN A 122 -7.77 21.29 -1.52
C GLN A 122 -7.02 22.42 -2.22
N GLU A 123 -7.18 23.65 -1.73
CA GLU A 123 -6.48 24.84 -2.25
C GLU A 123 -5.00 24.86 -1.82
N ALA A 124 -4.27 23.78 -2.11
CA ALA A 124 -2.86 23.61 -1.83
C ALA A 124 -2.21 22.74 -2.92
N PRO A 125 -0.96 23.02 -3.34
CA PRO A 125 -0.28 22.23 -4.34
C PRO A 125 0.01 20.81 -3.84
N LYS A 126 -0.25 19.81 -4.69
CA LYS A 126 0.25 18.45 -4.48
C LYS A 126 1.74 18.43 -4.69
N ARG A 127 2.44 17.82 -3.72
CA ARG A 127 3.89 17.68 -3.71
C ARG A 127 4.27 16.24 -4.08
N PHE A 128 5.31 16.09 -4.88
CA PHE A 128 5.83 14.82 -5.35
C PHE A 128 7.30 14.68 -5.01
N VAL A 129 7.73 13.46 -4.67
CA VAL A 129 9.15 13.12 -4.50
C VAL A 129 9.69 12.68 -5.84
N ARG A 130 10.52 13.49 -6.49
CA ARG A 130 11.16 13.14 -7.76
C ARG A 130 12.55 12.55 -7.51
N ILE A 131 12.79 11.36 -8.03
CA ILE A 131 14.09 10.68 -7.98
C ILE A 131 15.05 11.33 -8.98
N ARG A 132 16.23 11.73 -8.51
CA ARG A 132 17.26 12.46 -9.28
C ARG A 132 18.45 11.61 -9.67
N LYS A 133 18.74 10.56 -8.90
CA LYS A 133 19.79 9.59 -9.21
C LYS A 133 19.44 8.22 -8.61
N PRO A 134 20.10 7.14 -9.05
CA PRO A 134 19.84 5.82 -8.50
C PRO A 134 20.15 5.71 -7.01
N VAL A 135 19.29 5.01 -6.26
CA VAL A 135 19.51 4.62 -4.86
C VAL A 135 19.24 3.13 -4.75
N VAL A 136 20.21 2.37 -4.24
CA VAL A 136 20.15 0.90 -4.19
C VAL A 136 20.37 0.43 -2.76
N VAL A 137 19.59 -0.57 -2.34
CA VAL A 137 19.82 -1.33 -1.10
C VAL A 137 19.81 -2.81 -1.43
N GLU A 138 20.80 -3.53 -0.92
CA GLU A 138 21.01 -4.97 -1.14
C GLU A 138 21.11 -5.68 0.22
N ASP A 139 20.56 -6.89 0.30
CA ASP A 139 20.66 -7.78 1.46
C ASP A 139 20.70 -9.23 0.96
N ASP A 140 21.89 -9.84 1.00
CA ASP A 140 22.18 -11.16 0.45
C ASP A 140 21.76 -11.29 -1.03
N ASP A 141 20.72 -12.07 -1.32
CA ASP A 141 20.18 -12.29 -2.66
C ASP A 141 19.02 -11.35 -3.03
N LYS A 142 18.67 -10.39 -2.16
CA LYS A 142 17.57 -9.44 -2.35
C LYS A 142 18.10 -8.06 -2.66
N TRP A 143 17.39 -7.32 -3.50
CA TRP A 143 17.72 -5.92 -3.74
C TRP A 143 16.49 -5.10 -4.10
N VAL A 144 16.59 -3.81 -3.82
CA VAL A 144 15.63 -2.79 -4.22
C VAL A 144 16.36 -1.55 -4.72
N CYS A 145 15.77 -0.90 -5.71
CA CYS A 145 16.36 0.25 -6.37
C CYS A 145 15.30 1.29 -6.72
N PHE A 146 15.64 2.56 -6.49
CA PHE A 146 15.00 3.69 -7.15
C PHE A 146 15.88 4.19 -8.28
N GLU A 147 15.27 4.50 -9.44
CA GLU A 147 15.93 5.14 -10.57
C GLU A 147 15.13 6.36 -11.06
N PRO A 148 15.78 7.40 -11.61
CA PRO A 148 15.09 8.50 -12.28
C PRO A 148 14.22 7.98 -13.43
N PHE A 149 12.96 8.40 -13.46
CA PHE A 149 12.01 8.06 -14.51
C PHE A 149 10.93 9.16 -14.57
N ASP A 150 10.57 9.60 -15.77
CA ASP A 150 9.57 10.65 -16.00
C ASP A 150 8.14 10.06 -15.93
N GLY A 151 7.80 9.56 -14.74
CA GLY A 151 6.51 8.96 -14.43
C GLY A 151 6.59 8.17 -13.13
N PHE A 152 5.66 7.25 -12.90
CA PHE A 152 5.78 6.28 -11.82
C PHE A 152 5.69 4.87 -12.37
N LYS A 153 6.76 4.09 -12.19
CA LYS A 153 6.86 2.72 -12.67
C LYS A 153 7.32 1.79 -11.54
N VAL A 154 6.71 0.62 -11.45
CA VAL A 154 7.10 -0.42 -10.50
C VAL A 154 7.43 -1.69 -11.26
N ASP A 155 8.64 -2.19 -11.05
CA ASP A 155 9.15 -3.43 -11.59
C ASP A 155 9.43 -4.39 -10.43
N PHE A 156 8.84 -5.57 -10.45
CA PHE A 156 8.93 -6.49 -9.33
C PHE A 156 9.14 -7.92 -9.80
N THR A 157 10.10 -8.58 -9.18
CA THR A 157 10.39 -9.99 -9.39
C THR A 157 10.32 -10.74 -8.06
N ILE A 158 9.48 -11.76 -8.01
CA ILE A 158 9.44 -12.75 -6.94
C ILE A 158 10.23 -13.98 -7.35
N GLU A 159 10.66 -14.77 -6.38
CA GLU A 159 11.28 -16.06 -6.64
C GLU A 159 10.85 -17.04 -5.55
N PHE A 160 9.92 -17.93 -5.89
CA PHE A 160 9.45 -18.99 -5.01
C PHE A 160 9.79 -20.34 -5.62
N ASN A 161 10.57 -21.14 -4.89
CA ASN A 161 10.82 -22.53 -5.24
C ASN A 161 9.61 -23.38 -4.83
N HIS A 162 8.57 -23.37 -5.66
CA HIS A 162 7.30 -24.04 -5.37
C HIS A 162 6.53 -24.36 -6.66
N PRO A 163 5.93 -25.56 -6.81
CA PRO A 163 5.31 -26.01 -8.08
C PRO A 163 4.29 -25.05 -8.69
N VAL A 164 3.52 -24.35 -7.85
CA VAL A 164 2.55 -23.33 -8.28
C VAL A 164 3.20 -22.15 -9.01
N PHE A 165 4.46 -21.83 -8.69
CA PHE A 165 5.19 -20.69 -9.24
C PHE A 165 6.06 -21.08 -10.45
N ASP A 166 6.44 -22.36 -10.60
CA ASP A 166 7.27 -22.86 -11.71
C ASP A 166 6.65 -22.60 -13.09
N SER A 167 5.32 -22.64 -13.18
CA SER A 167 4.56 -22.38 -14.41
C SER A 167 3.99 -20.95 -14.51
N GLY A 168 4.21 -20.16 -13.46
CA GLY A 168 3.64 -18.83 -13.27
C GLY A 168 4.57 -17.69 -13.69
N THR A 169 3.98 -16.53 -13.91
CA THR A 169 4.75 -15.29 -14.14
C THR A 169 5.26 -14.78 -12.80
N GLN A 170 6.58 -14.80 -12.60
CA GLN A 170 7.24 -14.34 -11.39
C GLN A 170 7.82 -12.93 -11.50
N HIS A 171 7.61 -12.26 -12.64
CA HIS A 171 8.06 -10.89 -12.90
C HIS A 171 6.93 -10.08 -13.51
N ALA A 172 6.68 -8.89 -13.00
CA ALA A 172 5.75 -7.93 -13.58
C ALA A 172 6.32 -6.52 -13.53
N SER A 173 5.96 -5.72 -14.55
CA SER A 173 6.39 -4.33 -14.70
C SER A 173 5.17 -3.49 -15.05
N VAL A 174 4.85 -2.48 -14.25
CA VAL A 174 3.66 -1.64 -14.42
C VAL A 174 4.06 -0.18 -14.43
N ASP A 175 3.70 0.50 -15.52
CA ASP A 175 3.86 1.94 -15.70
C ASP A 175 2.50 2.63 -15.47
N PHE A 176 2.41 3.37 -14.36
CA PHE A 176 1.20 4.06 -13.92
C PHE A 176 0.94 5.39 -14.66
N SER A 177 1.78 5.75 -15.65
CA SER A 177 1.43 6.79 -16.62
C SER A 177 0.39 6.28 -17.64
N ALA A 178 0.39 4.97 -17.93
CA ALA A 178 -0.46 4.35 -18.96
C ALA A 178 -1.41 3.27 -18.41
N THR A 179 -1.18 2.80 -17.18
CA THR A 179 -1.90 1.67 -16.58
C THR A 179 -2.72 2.11 -15.37
N SER A 180 -3.98 1.66 -15.28
CA SER A 180 -4.85 1.94 -14.14
C SER A 180 -4.52 1.06 -12.94
N PHE A 181 -4.17 1.67 -11.80
CA PHE A 181 -3.97 0.96 -10.54
C PHE A 181 -5.23 0.21 -10.12
N VAL A 182 -6.39 0.88 -10.24
CA VAL A 182 -7.68 0.30 -9.83
C VAL A 182 -7.97 -0.99 -10.61
N LYS A 183 -7.74 -1.01 -11.92
CA LYS A 183 -8.05 -2.19 -12.76
C LYS A 183 -7.01 -3.30 -12.64
N GLU A 184 -5.73 -2.94 -12.66
CA GLU A 184 -4.67 -3.93 -12.84
C GLU A 184 -4.03 -4.43 -11.55
N ILE A 185 -4.05 -3.64 -10.48
CA ILE A 185 -3.32 -3.95 -9.24
C ILE A 185 -4.26 -4.11 -8.05
N SER A 186 -5.24 -3.21 -7.87
CA SER A 186 -5.95 -3.08 -6.60
C SER A 186 -6.62 -4.35 -6.09
N ARG A 187 -7.03 -5.26 -6.98
CA ARG A 187 -7.73 -6.51 -6.62
C ARG A 187 -6.80 -7.69 -6.36
N ALA A 188 -5.48 -7.55 -6.52
CA ALA A 188 -4.54 -8.63 -6.29
C ALA A 188 -4.45 -8.94 -4.79
N ARG A 189 -4.82 -10.17 -4.40
CA ARG A 189 -4.89 -10.57 -2.98
C ARG A 189 -3.56 -11.01 -2.43
N THR A 190 -3.42 -10.86 -1.12
CA THR A 190 -2.34 -11.45 -0.34
C THR A 190 -2.37 -12.96 -0.40
N PHE A 191 -1.26 -13.59 -0.04
CA PHE A 191 -1.12 -15.03 -0.16
C PHE A 191 -0.23 -15.61 0.93
N GLY A 192 -0.47 -16.87 1.26
CA GLY A 192 0.30 -17.61 2.24
C GLY A 192 0.32 -19.11 1.94
N PHE A 193 1.28 -19.82 2.52
CA PHE A 193 1.41 -21.26 2.35
C PHE A 193 0.72 -22.01 3.49
N MET A 194 -0.07 -23.03 3.15
CA MET A 194 -0.83 -23.84 4.11
C MET A 194 0.07 -24.43 5.20
N ARG A 195 1.27 -24.91 4.82
CA ARG A 195 2.27 -25.46 5.74
C ARG A 195 2.75 -24.49 6.82
N ASP A 196 2.68 -23.18 6.55
CA ASP A 196 3.15 -22.15 7.48
C ASP A 196 2.03 -21.73 8.45
N ILE A 197 0.76 -21.95 8.10
CA ILE A 197 -0.40 -21.42 8.86
C ILE A 197 -0.39 -21.91 10.31
N GLU A 198 -0.17 -23.20 10.57
CA GLU A 198 -0.15 -23.73 11.94
C GLU A 198 0.94 -23.07 12.78
N THR A 199 2.13 -22.87 12.20
CA THR A 199 3.26 -22.21 12.87
C THR A 199 2.96 -20.73 13.11
N LEU A 200 2.38 -20.04 12.14
CA LEU A 200 1.97 -18.65 12.27
C LEU A 200 0.94 -18.49 13.39
N GLN A 201 -0.10 -19.31 13.41
CA GLN A 201 -1.16 -19.27 14.42
C GLN A 201 -0.64 -19.58 15.82
N ALA A 202 0.28 -20.54 15.95
CA ALA A 202 0.97 -20.83 17.22
C ALA A 202 1.76 -19.62 17.75
N ASN A 203 2.22 -18.73 16.87
CA ASN A 203 2.91 -17.48 17.21
C ASN A 203 1.98 -16.25 17.21
N ARG A 204 0.66 -16.47 17.26
CA ARG A 204 -0.37 -15.41 17.24
C ARG A 204 -0.34 -14.53 15.98
N LEU A 205 0.00 -15.13 14.85
CA LEU A 205 -0.03 -14.53 13.51
C LEU A 205 -1.07 -15.27 12.64
N ALA A 206 -1.59 -14.59 11.62
CA ALA A 206 -2.60 -15.12 10.69
C ALA A 206 -3.86 -15.71 11.37
N LEU A 207 -4.24 -15.22 12.55
CA LEU A 207 -5.41 -15.70 13.31
C LEU A 207 -6.75 -15.34 12.63
N GLY A 208 -6.76 -14.27 11.83
CA GLY A 208 -7.91 -13.87 11.00
C GLY A 208 -7.80 -14.33 9.54
N GLY A 209 -6.76 -15.10 9.20
CA GLY A 209 -6.53 -15.59 7.85
C GLY A 209 -7.56 -16.63 7.42
N SER A 210 -8.09 -16.50 6.21
CA SER A 210 -9.05 -17.44 5.62
C SER A 210 -8.97 -17.40 4.09
N LEU A 211 -9.65 -18.33 3.42
CA LEU A 211 -9.76 -18.33 1.95
C LEU A 211 -10.52 -17.10 1.41
N ASP A 212 -11.28 -16.41 2.26
CA ASP A 212 -12.01 -15.19 1.90
C ASP A 212 -11.09 -13.96 1.80
N ASN A 213 -9.93 -14.00 2.48
CA ASN A 213 -9.02 -12.86 2.61
C ASN A 213 -7.56 -13.15 2.26
N ALA A 214 -7.26 -14.36 1.77
CA ALA A 214 -5.94 -14.70 1.25
C ALA A 214 -6.03 -15.80 0.19
N ILE A 215 -5.08 -15.80 -0.73
CA ILE A 215 -4.80 -16.94 -1.58
C ILE A 215 -4.00 -17.94 -0.74
N VAL A 216 -4.52 -19.14 -0.54
CA VAL A 216 -3.81 -20.17 0.23
C VAL A 216 -3.27 -21.22 -0.72
N VAL A 217 -1.97 -21.50 -0.59
CA VAL A 217 -1.24 -22.43 -1.44
C VAL A 217 -0.81 -23.63 -0.61
N ASP A 218 -1.25 -24.84 -0.98
CA ASP A 218 -0.67 -26.08 -0.45
C ASP A 218 0.60 -26.46 -1.23
N ASP A 219 1.24 -27.59 -0.92
CA ASP A 219 2.51 -27.99 -1.55
C ASP A 219 2.45 -28.16 -3.09
N TYR A 220 1.25 -28.21 -3.68
CA TYR A 220 1.06 -28.53 -5.09
C TYR A 220 0.12 -27.57 -5.84
N ARG A 221 -0.82 -26.91 -5.15
CA ARG A 221 -1.91 -26.14 -5.78
C ARG A 221 -2.44 -25.00 -4.91
N ILE A 222 -3.24 -24.16 -5.55
CA ILE A 222 -4.05 -23.13 -4.90
C ILE A 222 -5.32 -23.79 -4.34
N LEU A 223 -5.69 -23.44 -3.10
CA LEU A 223 -6.84 -24.01 -2.39
C LEU A 223 -8.15 -23.24 -2.61
N ASN A 224 -8.08 -21.96 -3.02
CA ASN A 224 -9.27 -21.16 -3.29
C ASN A 224 -10.05 -21.74 -4.47
N GLU A 225 -11.33 -22.10 -4.28
CA GLU A 225 -12.16 -22.76 -5.30
C GLU A 225 -12.33 -21.91 -6.57
N ASP A 226 -12.48 -20.59 -6.41
CA ASP A 226 -12.59 -19.63 -7.52
C ASP A 226 -11.25 -19.33 -8.20
N GLY A 227 -10.13 -19.87 -7.69
CA GLY A 227 -8.79 -19.67 -8.22
C GLY A 227 -8.26 -18.24 -8.06
N LEU A 228 -7.46 -17.81 -9.05
CA LEU A 228 -6.82 -16.48 -9.08
C LEU A 228 -7.68 -15.47 -9.83
N ARG A 229 -7.65 -14.21 -9.38
CA ARG A 229 -8.22 -13.05 -10.08
C ARG A 229 -7.39 -12.62 -11.28
N TYR A 230 -6.08 -12.87 -11.22
CA TYR A 230 -5.12 -12.62 -12.29
C TYR A 230 -4.17 -13.82 -12.42
N ARG A 231 -3.69 -14.10 -13.63
CA ARG A 231 -2.72 -15.19 -13.83
C ARG A 231 -1.41 -14.95 -13.06
N ASP A 232 -1.05 -13.68 -12.87
CA ASP A 232 0.14 -13.17 -12.21
C ASP A 232 -0.20 -12.49 -10.86
N GLU A 233 -1.30 -12.92 -10.19
CA GLU A 233 -1.82 -12.27 -8.97
C GLU A 233 -0.78 -12.15 -7.84
N PHE A 234 0.10 -13.13 -7.67
CA PHE A 234 1.13 -13.12 -6.63
C PHE A 234 2.12 -11.95 -6.78
N VAL A 235 2.69 -11.76 -7.99
CA VAL A 235 3.63 -10.67 -8.24
C VAL A 235 2.93 -9.32 -8.30
N LYS A 236 1.69 -9.27 -8.82
CA LYS A 236 0.85 -8.06 -8.75
C LYS A 236 0.54 -7.64 -7.32
N HIS A 237 0.35 -8.60 -6.40
CA HIS A 237 0.21 -8.28 -4.98
C HIS A 237 1.50 -7.71 -4.38
N LYS A 238 2.68 -8.23 -4.75
CA LYS A 238 3.95 -7.61 -4.31
C LYS A 238 4.16 -6.20 -4.86
N ILE A 239 3.65 -5.90 -6.06
CA ILE A 239 3.57 -4.53 -6.57
C ILE A 239 2.62 -3.68 -5.72
N LEU A 240 1.45 -4.21 -5.35
CA LEU A 240 0.50 -3.54 -4.45
C LEU A 240 1.15 -3.21 -3.10
N ASP A 241 1.82 -4.19 -2.46
CA ASP A 241 2.58 -4.01 -1.23
C ASP A 241 3.62 -2.88 -1.39
N ALA A 242 4.44 -2.96 -2.45
CA ALA A 242 5.48 -1.97 -2.70
C ALA A 242 4.90 -0.56 -2.83
N ILE A 243 3.80 -0.37 -3.57
CA ILE A 243 3.15 0.94 -3.68
C ILE A 243 2.71 1.47 -2.31
N GLY A 244 2.14 0.61 -1.46
CA GLY A 244 1.75 0.97 -0.10
C GLY A 244 2.93 1.35 0.79
N ASP A 245 4.00 0.54 0.75
CA ASP A 245 5.23 0.79 1.51
C ASP A 245 5.88 2.10 1.06
N LEU A 246 6.02 2.33 -0.25
CA LEU A 246 6.61 3.55 -0.80
C LEU A 246 5.81 4.80 -0.43
N TYR A 247 4.49 4.66 -0.24
CA TYR A 247 3.64 5.78 0.18
C TYR A 247 3.84 6.20 1.63
N GLN A 248 4.65 5.47 2.41
CA GLN A 248 5.16 5.96 3.69
C GLN A 248 5.99 7.23 3.53
N LEU A 249 6.49 7.57 2.32
CA LEU A 249 7.08 8.89 2.04
C LEU A 249 6.09 10.06 2.23
N GLY A 250 4.78 9.79 2.35
CA GLY A 250 3.72 10.80 2.47
C GLY A 250 3.43 11.55 1.17
N HIS A 251 4.12 11.21 0.08
CA HIS A 251 4.06 11.89 -1.20
C HIS A 251 4.14 10.89 -2.34
N SER A 252 3.46 11.18 -3.45
CA SER A 252 3.56 10.38 -4.66
C SER A 252 4.96 10.49 -5.27
N VAL A 253 5.51 9.37 -5.74
CA VAL A 253 6.87 9.30 -6.30
C VAL A 253 6.85 9.54 -7.81
N ILE A 254 7.87 10.25 -8.31
CA ILE A 254 8.22 10.34 -9.72
C ILE A 254 9.57 9.66 -9.89
N GLY A 255 9.57 8.47 -10.45
CA GLY A 255 10.71 7.58 -10.51
C GLY A 255 10.26 6.14 -10.79
N GLN A 256 11.25 5.26 -10.99
CA GLN A 256 11.04 3.84 -11.13
C GLN A 256 11.51 3.13 -9.86
N PHE A 257 10.63 2.34 -9.26
CA PHE A 257 11.00 1.34 -8.28
C PHE A 257 11.28 0.01 -8.96
N LYS A 258 12.34 -0.68 -8.55
CA LYS A 258 12.66 -2.05 -8.95
C LYS A 258 12.91 -2.88 -7.69
N GLY A 259 12.28 -4.05 -7.58
CA GLY A 259 12.48 -4.97 -6.46
C GLY A 259 12.68 -6.40 -6.92
N TYR A 260 13.72 -7.06 -6.42
CA TYR A 260 13.96 -8.48 -6.59
C TYR A 260 13.95 -9.16 -5.23
N LYS A 261 13.03 -10.12 -5.04
CA LYS A 261 12.79 -10.83 -3.78
C LYS A 261 12.58 -9.88 -2.59
N SER A 262 12.09 -8.67 -2.88
CA SER A 262 11.85 -7.64 -1.87
C SER A 262 10.62 -7.94 -1.01
N GLY A 263 10.62 -7.40 0.20
CA GLY A 263 9.47 -7.31 1.09
C GLY A 263 9.49 -5.99 1.85
N HIS A 264 8.57 -5.84 2.81
CA HIS A 264 8.37 -4.60 3.58
C HIS A 264 9.67 -4.05 4.21
N HIS A 265 10.53 -4.92 4.72
CA HIS A 265 11.82 -4.54 5.29
C HIS A 265 12.72 -3.82 4.28
N MET A 266 13.00 -4.47 3.14
CA MET A 266 13.84 -3.92 2.08
C MET A 266 13.26 -2.62 1.52
N ASN A 267 11.93 -2.57 1.33
CA ASN A 267 11.24 -1.36 0.89
C ASN A 267 11.46 -0.21 1.87
N ASN A 268 11.31 -0.42 3.18
CA ASN A 268 11.56 0.61 4.18
C ASN A 268 13.03 1.05 4.25
N LEU A 269 13.98 0.11 4.14
CA LEU A 269 15.41 0.44 4.08
C LEU A 269 15.72 1.36 2.90
N LEU A 270 15.12 1.09 1.72
CA LEU A 270 15.26 1.97 0.55
C LEU A 270 14.73 3.37 0.82
N LEU A 271 13.57 3.49 1.46
CA LEU A 271 13.01 4.80 1.81
C LEU A 271 13.92 5.58 2.75
N ARG A 272 14.47 4.91 3.78
CA ARG A 272 15.41 5.53 4.71
C ARG A 272 16.71 5.95 4.01
N ALA A 273 17.24 5.11 3.12
CA ALA A 273 18.42 5.42 2.33
C ALA A 273 18.18 6.62 1.39
N LEU A 274 17.00 6.67 0.74
CA LEU A 274 16.60 7.80 -0.10
C LEU A 274 16.53 9.10 0.70
N LEU A 275 15.86 9.08 1.86
CA LEU A 275 15.72 10.27 2.71
C LEU A 275 17.07 10.74 3.29
N ALA A 276 17.99 9.82 3.58
CA ALA A 276 19.33 10.14 4.06
C ALA A 276 20.21 10.81 2.98
N ASP A 277 19.97 10.52 1.70
CA ASP A 277 20.66 11.15 0.58
C ASP A 277 19.81 12.25 -0.07
N GLN A 278 19.88 13.46 0.48
CA GLN A 278 19.13 14.61 -0.02
C GLN A 278 19.47 15.00 -1.47
N SER A 279 20.60 14.53 -2.03
CA SER A 279 20.95 14.77 -3.43
C SER A 279 20.28 13.78 -4.39
N ALA A 280 19.67 12.71 -3.86
CA ALA A 280 18.99 11.68 -4.64
C ALA A 280 17.54 12.02 -5.00
N TRP A 281 16.96 13.04 -4.37
CA TRP A 281 15.57 13.42 -4.62
C TRP A 281 15.32 14.91 -4.42
N GLU A 282 14.23 15.38 -5.02
CA GLU A 282 13.72 16.74 -4.81
C GLU A 282 12.20 16.72 -4.63
N MET A 283 11.68 17.69 -3.88
CA MET A 283 10.25 17.90 -3.77
C MET A 283 9.78 18.84 -4.89
N VAL A 284 8.80 18.42 -5.67
CA VAL A 284 8.31 19.18 -6.83
C VAL A 284 6.80 19.34 -6.81
N THR A 285 6.33 20.42 -7.43
CA THR A 285 4.92 20.74 -7.65
C THR A 285 4.73 21.05 -9.14
N PHE A 286 3.51 20.89 -9.64
CA PHE A 286 3.18 21.19 -11.04
C PHE A 286 2.15 22.31 -11.12
N GLU A 287 2.53 23.41 -11.76
CA GLU A 287 1.66 24.54 -12.09
C GLU A 287 1.10 24.37 -13.51
N GLY A 288 -0.04 25.01 -13.83
CA GLY A 288 -0.61 24.98 -15.19
C GLY A 288 -1.40 23.71 -15.59
N GLU A 289 -1.50 23.49 -16.91
CA GLU A 289 -2.22 22.40 -17.61
C GLU A 289 -1.30 21.24 -18.04
N GLU A 290 -0.04 21.22 -17.59
CA GLU A 290 0.87 20.10 -17.90
C GLU A 290 0.27 18.78 -17.37
N PRO A 291 0.31 17.69 -18.17
CA PRO A 291 -0.19 16.40 -17.72
C PRO A 291 0.60 15.96 -16.48
N ALA A 292 -0.11 15.46 -15.48
CA ALA A 292 0.53 14.89 -14.30
C ALA A 292 1.46 13.75 -14.73
N PRO A 293 2.71 13.68 -14.21
CA PRO A 293 3.62 12.58 -14.54
C PRO A 293 3.10 11.23 -14.04
N VAL A 294 2.16 11.25 -13.09
CA VAL A 294 1.48 10.07 -12.55
C VAL A 294 -0.01 10.22 -12.82
N SER A 295 -0.62 9.22 -13.44
CA SER A 295 -2.07 9.18 -13.60
C SER A 295 -2.72 8.76 -12.30
N PHE A 296 -3.67 9.56 -11.81
CA PHE A 296 -4.54 9.17 -10.71
C PHE A 296 -5.89 8.78 -11.28
N ASP A 297 -6.37 7.58 -10.94
CA ASP A 297 -7.69 7.11 -11.36
C ASP A 297 -8.75 8.14 -10.92
N GLN A 298 -9.56 8.62 -11.87
CA GLN A 298 -10.60 9.60 -11.58
C GLN A 298 -11.73 8.94 -10.77
N PRO A 299 -12.40 9.69 -9.87
CA PRO A 299 -13.60 9.18 -9.21
C PRO A 299 -14.62 8.75 -10.26
N LEU A 300 -15.35 7.66 -9.97
CA LEU A 300 -16.53 7.31 -10.75
C LEU A 300 -17.46 8.53 -10.78
N ALA A 301 -17.79 9.02 -11.98
CA ALA A 301 -18.78 10.07 -12.13
C ALA A 301 -20.10 9.53 -11.58
N VAL A 302 -20.53 10.05 -10.42
CA VAL A 302 -21.89 9.79 -9.95
C VAL A 302 -22.81 10.50 -10.94
N PRO A 303 -23.70 9.79 -11.66
CA PRO A 303 -24.64 10.46 -12.54
C PRO A 303 -25.40 11.49 -11.72
N ALA A 304 -25.43 12.73 -12.21
CA ALA A 304 -26.21 13.78 -11.59
C ALA A 304 -27.65 13.28 -11.46
N THR A 305 -28.12 13.11 -10.22
CA THR A 305 -29.54 12.83 -9.97
C THR A 305 -30.31 14.04 -10.47
N SER A 306 -31.05 13.83 -11.56
CA SER A 306 -32.02 14.78 -12.12
C SER A 306 -33.17 15.04 -11.15
#